data_AF-A0A960SGM6-F1
#
_entry.id   AF-A0A960SGM6-F1
#
_cell.length_a   1.000
_cell.length_b   1.000
_cell.length_c   1.000
_cell.angle_alpha   90.00
_cell.angle_beta   90.00
_cell.angle_gamma   90.00
#
_symmetry.space_group_name_H-M   'P 1'
#
loop_
_entity.id
_entity.type
_entity.pdbx_description
1 polymer ?
#
loop_
_entity_poly.entity_id
_entity_poly.type
_entity_poly.pdbx_seq_one_letter_code
_entity_poly.pdbx_strand_id
1 'polypeptide(L)'
;TKPGTRQNGMMFVGDWFSTFITVAEGIPAAPGSIDSLDMTKMIFEGESSPRNEIVYDVSGSVRLPTLRSGNYKLMGDMLFDIVKDPYETADIAEKRPKIVKKLKARLDQLGKERPPLGDKPEIMEPPLPYIYGREENANPPAWLIEHVEAVRSKQPQSWPPGETPWPKAPQGAVASKMTGGIDEVPVGK
;
A
#
# COMPACT_ATOMS: atom_id res chain seq x y z
N THR A 1 -5.49 27.47 10.01
CA THR A 1 -5.70 27.64 8.54
C THR A 1 -7.03 28.30 8.25
N LYS A 2 -7.17 28.97 7.09
CA LYS A 2 -8.45 29.53 6.64
C LYS A 2 -9.20 28.51 5.77
N PRO A 3 -10.53 28.39 5.86
CA PRO A 3 -11.29 27.58 4.91
C PRO A 3 -10.96 27.96 3.46
N GLY A 4 -10.88 26.97 2.58
CA GLY A 4 -10.53 27.16 1.17
C GLY A 4 -9.03 27.31 0.88
N THR A 5 -8.15 27.23 1.89
CA THR A 5 -6.69 27.18 1.64
C THR A 5 -6.21 25.78 1.28
N ARG A 6 -5.08 25.72 0.56
CA ARG A 6 -4.41 24.48 0.18
C ARG A 6 -3.01 24.43 0.79
N GLN A 7 -2.62 23.26 1.26
CA GLN A 7 -1.24 22.95 1.64
C GLN A 7 -0.64 21.93 0.68
N ASN A 8 0.60 22.18 0.26
CA ASN A 8 1.32 21.35 -0.72
C ASN A 8 2.48 20.55 -0.09
N GLY A 9 2.58 20.54 1.24
CA GLY A 9 3.56 19.74 1.95
C GLY A 9 3.39 18.25 1.65
N MET A 10 4.50 17.52 1.55
CA MET A 10 4.46 16.07 1.41
C MET A 10 3.81 15.46 2.66
N MET A 11 2.85 14.57 2.47
CA MET A 11 2.18 13.84 3.55
C MET A 11 1.88 12.43 3.05
N PHE A 12 1.90 11.45 3.96
CA PHE A 12 1.56 10.08 3.69
C PHE A 12 0.40 9.62 4.57
N VAL A 13 -0.37 8.62 4.13
CA VAL A 13 -1.54 8.13 4.88
C VAL A 13 -1.17 7.66 6.29
N GLY A 14 0.04 7.11 6.47
CA GLY A 14 0.54 6.71 7.79
C GLY A 14 0.66 7.88 8.79
N ASP A 15 0.88 9.11 8.31
CA ASP A 15 1.07 10.29 9.17
C ASP A 15 -0.15 10.63 10.03
N TRP A 16 -1.35 10.18 9.61
CA TRP A 16 -2.56 10.39 10.40
C TRP A 16 -2.47 9.81 11.80
N PHE A 17 -1.72 8.71 11.99
CA PHE A 17 -1.56 8.09 13.30
C PHE A 17 -0.93 9.07 14.33
N SER A 18 0.29 9.55 14.06
CA SER A 18 0.96 10.52 14.93
C SER A 18 0.21 11.85 15.01
N THR A 19 -0.34 12.31 13.88
CA THR A 19 -1.10 13.57 13.84
C THR A 19 -2.34 13.53 14.73
N PHE A 20 -3.10 12.43 14.72
CA PHE A 20 -4.27 12.29 15.60
C PHE A 20 -3.90 12.14 17.06
N ILE A 21 -2.79 11.47 17.39
CA ILE A 21 -2.27 11.44 18.76
C ILE A 21 -1.99 12.87 19.26
N THR A 22 -1.28 13.68 18.46
CA THR A 22 -1.01 15.09 18.84
C THR A 22 -2.31 15.87 19.03
N VAL A 23 -3.24 15.81 18.07
CA VAL A 23 -4.51 16.57 18.13
C VAL A 23 -5.37 16.15 19.33
N ALA A 24 -5.33 14.87 19.72
CA ALA A 24 -6.05 14.35 20.88
C ALA A 24 -5.31 14.56 22.20
N GLU A 25 -4.19 15.28 22.22
CA GLU A 25 -3.32 15.46 23.39
C GLU A 25 -2.87 14.12 24.02
N GLY A 26 -2.73 13.10 23.18
CA GLY A 26 -2.28 11.77 23.58
C GLY A 26 -0.77 11.69 23.82
N ILE A 27 -0.31 10.53 24.31
CA ILE A 27 1.11 10.26 24.56
C ILE A 27 1.78 9.87 23.23
N PRO A 28 2.78 10.63 22.74
CA PRO A 28 3.49 10.27 21.51
C PRO A 28 4.24 8.95 21.64
N ALA A 29 4.33 8.22 20.53
CA ALA A 29 5.22 7.06 20.47
C ALA A 29 6.69 7.48 20.62
N ALA A 30 7.53 6.56 21.08
CA ALA A 30 8.96 6.81 21.20
C ALA A 30 9.56 7.17 19.82
N PRO A 31 10.51 8.12 19.75
CA PRO A 31 11.19 8.45 18.50
C PRO A 31 11.77 7.21 17.81
N GLY A 32 11.48 7.05 16.51
CA GLY A 32 11.98 5.92 15.71
C GLY A 32 11.23 4.59 15.89
N SER A 33 10.18 4.55 16.71
CA SER A 33 9.35 3.32 16.87
C SER A 33 8.26 3.17 15.82
N ILE A 34 7.94 4.24 15.10
CA ILE A 34 6.88 4.31 14.08
C ILE A 34 7.32 5.18 12.91
N ASP A 35 6.76 4.90 11.73
CA ASP A 35 7.08 5.63 10.48
C ASP A 35 6.27 6.92 10.28
N SER A 36 5.26 7.16 11.13
CA SER A 36 4.36 8.31 11.02
C SER A 36 4.93 9.57 11.66
N LEU A 37 4.74 10.70 11.00
CA LEU A 37 5.16 12.01 11.47
C LEU A 37 3.95 12.85 11.88
N ASP A 38 4.15 13.73 12.86
CA ASP A 38 3.14 14.72 13.22
C ASP A 38 3.10 15.85 12.18
N MET A 39 1.94 16.00 11.54
CA MET A 39 1.72 16.95 10.45
C MET A 39 0.92 18.18 10.90
N THR A 40 0.58 18.30 12.19
CA THR A 40 -0.32 19.34 12.74
C THR A 40 0.12 20.74 12.33
N LYS A 41 1.41 21.08 12.50
CA LYS A 41 1.98 22.38 12.11
C LYS A 41 1.88 22.65 10.61
N MET A 42 2.15 21.65 9.78
CA MET A 42 2.00 21.78 8.33
C MET A 42 0.52 21.99 7.95
N ILE A 43 -0.40 21.25 8.56
CA ILE A 43 -1.84 21.31 8.23
C ILE A 43 -2.48 22.61 8.72
N PHE A 44 -2.19 23.06 9.95
CA PHE A 44 -2.95 24.12 10.62
C PHE A 44 -2.21 25.46 10.70
N GLU A 45 -0.88 25.46 10.71
CA GLU A 45 -0.07 26.64 11.02
C GLU A 45 0.69 27.22 9.81
N GLY A 46 0.69 26.54 8.67
CA GLY A 46 1.41 27.04 7.49
C GLY A 46 2.86 26.57 7.37
N GLU A 47 3.34 25.72 8.29
CA GLU A 47 4.73 25.27 8.27
C GLU A 47 5.05 24.34 7.09
N SER A 48 6.34 24.22 6.77
CA SER A 48 6.79 23.21 5.80
C SER A 48 6.55 21.81 6.33
N SER A 49 6.30 20.86 5.43
CA SER A 49 6.18 19.45 5.83
C SER A 49 7.49 18.95 6.45
N PRO A 50 7.45 18.28 7.61
CA PRO A 50 8.61 17.58 8.16
C PRO A 50 8.96 16.31 7.36
N ARG A 51 8.04 15.82 6.52
CA ARG A 51 8.25 14.63 5.69
C ARG A 51 9.01 14.98 4.42
N ASN A 52 10.10 14.26 4.18
CA ASN A 52 10.88 14.37 2.94
C ASN A 52 10.96 13.05 2.15
N GLU A 53 10.41 11.95 2.69
CA GLU A 53 10.47 10.61 2.10
C GLU A 53 9.14 9.88 2.25
N ILE A 54 8.73 9.16 1.21
CA ILE A 54 7.64 8.18 1.22
C ILE A 54 8.17 6.89 0.61
N VAL A 55 8.10 5.80 1.37
CA VAL A 55 8.46 4.46 0.89
C VAL A 55 7.16 3.77 0.48
N TYR A 56 7.04 3.39 -0.79
CA TYR A 56 5.87 2.67 -1.29
C TYR A 56 6.09 1.16 -1.23
N ASP A 57 7.29 0.72 -1.60
CA ASP A 57 7.66 -0.70 -1.56
C ASP A 57 9.18 -0.92 -1.53
N VAL A 58 9.59 -2.10 -1.07
CA VAL A 58 10.99 -2.55 -0.98
C VAL A 58 11.16 -3.91 -1.68
N SER A 59 12.40 -4.43 -1.73
CA SER A 59 12.69 -5.73 -2.34
C SER A 59 11.86 -6.88 -1.73
N GLY A 60 11.46 -7.85 -2.56
CA GLY A 60 10.69 -9.02 -2.16
C GLY A 60 9.16 -8.81 -2.18
N SER A 61 8.70 -7.68 -2.70
CA SER A 61 7.30 -7.49 -3.12
C SER A 61 7.12 -7.91 -4.59
N VAL A 62 5.86 -8.11 -4.98
CA VAL A 62 5.46 -8.30 -6.40
C VAL A 62 5.53 -7.00 -7.19
N ARG A 63 5.54 -5.85 -6.50
CA ARG A 63 5.72 -4.53 -7.10
C ARG A 63 7.19 -4.14 -7.12
N LEU A 64 7.54 -3.23 -8.01
CA LEU A 64 8.90 -2.68 -8.06
C LEU A 64 9.22 -1.91 -6.77
N PRO A 65 10.43 -2.06 -6.21
CA PRO A 65 10.90 -1.22 -5.12
C PRO A 65 10.77 0.26 -5.50
N THR A 66 10.04 1.02 -4.68
CA THR A 66 9.60 2.37 -5.05
C THR A 66 9.62 3.28 -3.82
N LEU A 67 10.26 4.44 -3.96
CA LEU A 67 10.19 5.51 -2.97
C LEU A 67 10.14 6.87 -3.64
N ARG A 68 9.62 7.86 -2.93
CA ARG A 68 9.77 9.28 -3.24
C ARG A 68 10.67 9.92 -2.18
N SER A 69 11.70 10.64 -2.62
CA SER A 69 12.56 11.47 -1.76
C SER A 69 12.61 12.89 -2.31
N GLY A 70 12.02 13.84 -1.59
CA GLY A 70 11.76 15.19 -2.05
C GLY A 70 10.95 15.21 -3.35
N ASN A 71 11.57 15.74 -4.40
CA ASN A 71 10.95 15.84 -5.72
C ASN A 71 11.02 14.53 -6.51
N TYR A 72 11.99 13.66 -6.20
CA TYR A 72 12.28 12.51 -7.04
C TYR A 72 11.53 11.27 -6.58
N LYS A 73 10.93 10.55 -7.52
CA LYS A 73 10.40 9.20 -7.30
C LYS A 73 11.25 8.21 -8.07
N LEU A 74 11.78 7.21 -7.37
CA LEU A 74 12.42 6.05 -7.96
C LEU A 74 11.39 4.92 -8.00
N MET A 75 11.25 4.26 -9.15
CA MET A 75 10.40 3.08 -9.35
C MET A 75 11.19 2.01 -10.11
N GLY A 76 11.69 1.01 -9.40
CA GLY A 76 12.64 0.05 -9.96
C GLY A 76 13.91 0.75 -10.43
N ASP A 77 14.11 0.78 -11.75
CA ASP A 77 15.26 1.45 -12.39
C ASP A 77 14.95 2.88 -12.89
N MET A 78 13.67 3.25 -12.97
CA MET A 78 13.23 4.53 -13.51
C MET A 78 13.24 5.62 -12.44
N LEU A 79 13.57 6.84 -12.84
CA LEU A 79 13.57 8.01 -11.96
C LEU A 79 12.74 9.14 -12.58
N PHE A 80 11.85 9.75 -11.79
CA PHE A 80 11.00 10.86 -12.20
C PHE A 80 11.16 12.05 -11.25
N ASP A 81 11.10 13.28 -11.78
CA ASP A 81 10.96 14.51 -10.96
C ASP A 81 9.47 14.85 -10.86
N ILE A 82 8.78 14.34 -9.84
CA ILE A 82 7.32 14.40 -9.69
C ILE A 82 6.78 15.82 -9.55
N VAL A 83 7.62 16.78 -9.16
CA VAL A 83 7.21 18.19 -9.11
C VAL A 83 7.10 18.78 -10.51
N LYS A 84 7.95 18.35 -11.44
CA LYS A 84 7.96 18.81 -12.84
C LYS A 84 7.18 17.91 -13.78
N ASP A 85 7.13 16.63 -13.47
CA ASP A 85 6.50 15.55 -14.25
C ASP A 85 5.61 14.70 -13.32
N PRO A 86 4.46 15.25 -12.88
CA PRO A 86 3.57 14.56 -11.95
C PRO A 86 2.90 13.30 -12.55
N TYR A 87 2.96 13.15 -13.88
CA TYR A 87 2.38 12.02 -14.61
C TYR A 87 3.42 10.96 -15.00
N GLU A 88 4.68 11.11 -14.57
CA GLU A 88 5.74 10.12 -14.78
C GLU A 88 5.95 9.77 -16.26
N THR A 89 5.93 10.80 -17.10
CA THR A 89 6.02 10.66 -18.56
C THR A 89 7.46 10.56 -19.07
N ALA A 90 8.44 11.02 -18.30
CA ALA A 90 9.84 11.09 -18.71
C ALA A 90 10.78 10.47 -17.68
N ASP A 91 11.30 9.27 -17.98
CA ASP A 91 12.39 8.68 -17.20
C ASP A 91 13.68 9.49 -17.38
N ILE A 92 14.24 9.94 -16.25
CA ILE A 92 15.48 10.73 -16.18
C ILE A 92 16.61 10.00 -15.44
N ALA A 93 16.50 8.68 -15.25
CA ALA A 93 17.49 7.87 -14.53
C ALA A 93 18.92 8.02 -15.08
N GLU A 94 19.10 7.88 -16.40
CA GLU A 94 20.41 8.01 -17.07
C GLU A 94 21.03 9.40 -16.90
N LYS A 95 20.19 10.44 -16.81
CA LYS A 95 20.63 11.83 -16.61
C LYS A 95 21.02 12.12 -15.17
N ARG A 96 20.59 11.29 -14.21
CA ARG A 96 20.81 11.49 -12.76
C ARG A 96 21.28 10.22 -12.03
N PRO A 97 22.37 9.56 -12.48
CA PRO A 97 22.80 8.27 -11.93
C PRO A 97 23.18 8.33 -10.45
N LYS A 98 23.68 9.48 -9.98
CA LYS A 98 24.01 9.69 -8.56
C LYS A 98 22.76 9.63 -7.66
N ILE A 99 21.63 10.16 -8.14
CA ILE A 99 20.36 10.13 -7.40
C ILE A 99 19.82 8.71 -7.39
N VAL A 100 19.78 8.04 -8.55
CA VAL A 100 19.36 6.63 -8.65
C VAL A 100 20.14 5.76 -7.66
N LYS A 101 21.48 5.85 -7.66
CA LYS A 101 22.33 5.10 -6.73
C LYS A 101 21.99 5.37 -5.26
N LYS A 102 21.77 6.64 -4.89
CA LYS A 102 21.40 7.02 -3.53
C LYS A 102 20.05 6.42 -3.12
N LEU A 103 19.04 6.54 -3.97
CA LEU A 103 17.68 6.08 -3.65
C LEU A 103 17.59 4.54 -3.64
N LYS A 104 18.32 3.85 -4.52
CA LYS A 104 18.46 2.38 -4.45
C LYS A 104 19.11 1.92 -3.15
N ALA A 105 20.23 2.53 -2.77
CA ALA A 105 20.88 2.21 -1.49
C ALA A 105 19.97 2.45 -0.28
N ARG A 106 19.12 3.49 -0.35
CA ARG A 106 18.10 3.76 0.68
C ARG A 106 17.01 2.69 0.72
N LEU A 107 16.50 2.24 -0.44
CA LEU A 107 15.57 1.11 -0.51
C LEU A 107 16.18 -0.18 0.04
N ASP A 108 17.45 -0.46 -0.29
CA ASP A 108 18.15 -1.65 0.20
C ASP A 108 18.33 -1.62 1.72
N GLN A 109 18.60 -0.44 2.30
CA GLN A 109 18.67 -0.26 3.74
C GLN A 109 17.31 -0.56 4.39
N LEU A 110 16.25 0.10 3.91
CA LEU A 110 14.89 -0.07 4.43
C LEU A 110 14.39 -1.51 4.28
N GLY A 111 14.74 -2.18 3.17
CA GLY A 111 14.40 -3.58 2.93
C GLY A 111 15.00 -4.52 3.99
N LYS A 112 16.16 -4.19 4.56
CA LYS A 112 16.80 -4.97 5.65
C LYS A 112 16.17 -4.69 7.01
N GLU A 113 15.56 -3.52 7.19
CA GLU A 113 14.85 -3.13 8.41
C GLU A 113 13.47 -3.79 8.50
N ARG A 114 12.93 -4.30 7.38
CA ARG A 114 11.63 -4.99 7.34
C ARG A 114 11.70 -6.30 8.15
N PRO A 115 10.93 -6.44 9.24
CA PRO A 115 10.91 -7.66 10.02
C PRO A 115 10.33 -8.81 9.18
N PRO A 116 10.76 -10.06 9.41
CA PRO A 116 10.12 -11.21 8.79
C PRO A 116 8.66 -11.27 9.24
N LEU A 117 7.81 -11.79 8.36
CA LEU A 117 6.36 -11.88 8.59
C LEU A 117 6.04 -12.71 9.85
N GLY A 118 6.98 -13.55 10.30
CA GLY A 118 6.84 -14.42 11.47
C GLY A 118 5.89 -15.58 11.21
N ASP A 119 5.77 -16.46 12.20
CA ASP A 119 4.75 -17.50 12.20
C ASP A 119 3.36 -16.85 12.40
N LYS A 120 2.38 -17.29 11.61
CA LYS A 120 0.99 -16.81 11.67
C LYS A 120 0.06 -18.00 11.87
N PRO A 121 0.05 -18.60 13.07
CA PRO A 121 -0.78 -19.77 13.34
C PRO A 121 -2.27 -19.42 13.40
N GLU A 122 -2.61 -18.17 13.74
CA GLU A 122 -3.99 -17.68 13.74
C GLU A 122 -4.43 -17.31 12.31
N ILE A 123 -4.63 -18.33 11.48
CA ILE A 123 -5.41 -18.19 10.26
C ILE A 123 -6.90 -18.30 10.65
N MET A 124 -7.76 -17.62 9.90
CA MET A 124 -9.20 -17.76 10.05
C MET A 124 -9.60 -19.22 9.78
N GLU A 125 -9.96 -19.94 10.85
CA GLU A 125 -10.45 -21.31 10.80
C GLU A 125 -11.94 -21.37 11.20
N PRO A 126 -12.82 -21.98 10.40
CA PRO A 126 -12.55 -22.55 9.08
C PRO A 126 -12.23 -21.46 8.04
N PRO A 127 -11.47 -21.80 6.98
CA PRO A 127 -11.33 -20.91 5.84
C PRO A 127 -12.70 -20.67 5.21
N LEU A 128 -12.98 -19.43 4.78
CA LEU A 128 -14.25 -19.00 4.18
C LEU A 128 -15.44 -19.09 5.18
N PRO A 129 -15.50 -18.25 6.22
CA PRO A 129 -16.66 -18.20 7.09
C PRO A 129 -17.90 -17.73 6.32
N TYR A 130 -19.09 -18.01 6.87
CA TYR A 130 -20.34 -17.48 6.32
C TYR A 130 -20.48 -15.98 6.62
N ILE A 131 -19.94 -15.53 7.76
CA ILE A 131 -19.92 -14.12 8.19
C ILE A 131 -18.49 -13.75 8.63
N TYR A 132 -18.00 -12.58 8.22
CA TYR A 132 -16.73 -12.07 8.74
C TYR A 132 -16.91 -11.55 10.17
N GLY A 133 -16.37 -12.28 11.14
CA GLY A 133 -16.45 -12.01 12.58
C GLY A 133 -16.47 -13.30 13.38
N ARG A 134 -15.69 -13.42 14.47
CA ARG A 134 -15.57 -14.68 15.22
C ARG A 134 -16.86 -15.04 15.93
N GLU A 135 -17.51 -14.06 16.56
CA GLU A 135 -18.74 -14.26 17.33
C GLU A 135 -19.95 -14.39 16.41
N GLU A 136 -20.00 -13.57 15.37
CA GLU A 136 -21.07 -13.54 14.38
C GLU A 136 -21.15 -14.83 13.56
N ASN A 137 -20.00 -15.44 13.28
CA ASN A 137 -19.94 -16.71 12.57
C ASN A 137 -20.16 -17.94 13.47
N ALA A 138 -20.35 -17.76 14.79
CA ALA A 138 -20.59 -18.89 15.69
C ALA A 138 -21.98 -19.52 15.47
N ASN A 139 -22.97 -18.74 15.06
CA ASN A 139 -24.32 -19.21 14.76
C ASN A 139 -24.96 -18.44 13.59
N PRO A 140 -24.47 -18.62 12.35
CA PRO A 140 -25.01 -17.92 11.19
C PRO A 140 -26.43 -18.42 10.89
N PRO A 141 -27.32 -17.54 10.39
CA PRO A 141 -28.70 -17.92 10.11
C PRO A 141 -28.78 -18.91 8.94
N ALA A 142 -29.73 -19.85 9.01
CA ALA A 142 -29.85 -20.95 8.05
C ALA A 142 -29.96 -20.48 6.59
N TRP A 143 -30.72 -19.41 6.33
CA TRP A 143 -30.89 -18.86 4.98
C TRP A 143 -29.56 -18.41 4.35
N LEU A 144 -28.63 -17.91 5.16
CA LEU A 144 -27.33 -17.43 4.68
C LEU A 144 -26.44 -18.62 4.33
N ILE A 145 -26.44 -19.64 5.18
CA ILE A 145 -25.74 -20.90 4.94
C ILE A 145 -26.23 -21.50 3.61
N GLU A 146 -27.55 -21.65 3.45
CA GLU A 146 -28.16 -22.20 2.23
C GLU A 146 -27.78 -21.39 0.98
N HIS A 147 -27.84 -20.06 1.06
CA HIS A 147 -27.49 -19.19 -0.06
C HIS A 147 -26.02 -19.32 -0.46
N VAL A 148 -25.11 -19.27 0.53
CA VAL A 148 -23.67 -19.34 0.29
C VAL A 148 -23.26 -20.72 -0.26
N GLU A 149 -23.81 -21.81 0.28
CA GLU A 149 -23.54 -23.17 -0.22
C GLU A 149 -24.09 -23.40 -1.63
N ALA A 150 -25.25 -22.82 -1.98
CA ALA A 150 -25.77 -22.85 -3.34
C ALA A 150 -24.86 -22.12 -4.36
N VAL A 151 -24.09 -21.12 -3.93
CA VAL A 151 -23.08 -20.44 -4.76
C VAL A 151 -21.78 -21.26 -4.81
N ARG A 152 -21.27 -21.70 -3.65
CA ARG A 152 -20.01 -22.47 -3.53
C ARG A 152 -20.05 -23.79 -4.28
N SER A 153 -21.19 -24.49 -4.27
CA SER A 153 -21.37 -25.74 -5.01
C SER A 153 -21.17 -25.62 -6.53
N LYS A 154 -21.27 -24.40 -7.08
CA LYS A 154 -21.02 -24.11 -8.50
C LYS A 154 -19.59 -23.68 -8.78
N GLN A 155 -18.77 -23.43 -7.75
CA GLN A 155 -17.39 -23.00 -7.89
C GLN A 155 -16.44 -24.21 -8.03
N PRO A 156 -15.31 -24.05 -8.76
CA PRO A 156 -14.28 -25.08 -8.81
C PRO A 156 -13.77 -25.43 -7.40
N GLN A 157 -13.85 -26.71 -7.04
CA GLN A 157 -13.43 -27.22 -5.73
C GLN A 157 -11.91 -27.48 -5.64
N SER A 158 -11.22 -27.47 -6.78
CA SER A 158 -9.77 -27.67 -6.86
C SER A 158 -9.20 -26.90 -8.04
N TRP A 159 -7.95 -26.46 -7.91
CA TRP A 159 -7.20 -25.78 -8.96
C TRP A 159 -5.94 -26.58 -9.31
N PRO A 160 -5.53 -26.63 -10.58
CA PRO A 160 -4.24 -27.20 -10.97
C PRO A 160 -3.06 -26.54 -10.21
N PRO A 161 -1.93 -27.24 -10.06
CA PRO A 161 -0.73 -26.64 -9.46
C PRO A 161 -0.34 -25.33 -10.14
N GLY A 162 -0.23 -24.26 -9.36
CA GLY A 162 0.10 -22.93 -9.86
C GLY A 162 -1.10 -22.12 -10.37
N GLU A 163 -2.31 -22.66 -10.36
CA GLU A 163 -3.55 -21.93 -10.66
C GLU A 163 -4.28 -21.52 -9.39
N THR A 164 -5.04 -20.43 -9.49
CA THR A 164 -5.78 -19.83 -8.37
C THR A 164 -7.09 -19.25 -8.91
N PRO A 165 -8.16 -19.19 -8.11
CA PRO A 165 -9.40 -18.50 -8.50
C PRO A 165 -9.20 -16.98 -8.67
N TRP A 166 -8.14 -16.44 -8.07
CA TRP A 166 -7.82 -15.02 -8.09
C TRP A 166 -7.00 -14.64 -9.34
N PRO A 167 -7.19 -13.41 -9.85
CA PRO A 167 -6.30 -12.84 -10.86
C PRO A 167 -4.84 -12.95 -10.44
N LYS A 168 -3.95 -13.20 -11.40
CA LYS A 168 -2.52 -13.23 -11.13
C LYS A 168 -2.05 -11.85 -10.69
N ALA A 169 -1.22 -11.84 -9.64
CA ALA A 169 -0.59 -10.61 -9.20
C ALA A 169 0.17 -9.99 -10.39
N PRO A 170 -0.06 -8.71 -10.69
CA PRO A 170 0.59 -8.10 -11.83
C PRO A 170 2.07 -7.89 -11.51
N GLN A 171 2.91 -8.06 -12.53
CA GLN A 171 4.36 -8.11 -12.36
C GLN A 171 5.02 -6.79 -12.80
N GLY A 172 5.86 -6.24 -11.93
CA GLY A 172 6.73 -5.11 -12.28
C GLY A 172 5.98 -3.80 -12.54
N ALA A 173 6.42 -3.04 -13.56
CA ALA A 173 5.88 -1.71 -13.87
C ALA A 173 4.43 -1.72 -14.41
N VAL A 174 3.91 -2.87 -14.80
CA VAL A 174 2.54 -3.03 -15.33
C VAL A 174 1.53 -3.33 -14.20
N ALA A 175 1.94 -3.19 -12.93
CA ALA A 175 1.16 -3.49 -11.73
C ALA A 175 -0.18 -2.74 -11.59
N SER A 176 -0.38 -1.65 -12.35
CA SER A 176 -1.50 -0.73 -12.16
C SER A 176 -2.17 -0.35 -13.49
N LYS A 177 -2.59 -1.34 -14.27
CA LYS A 177 -3.66 -1.17 -15.26
C LYS A 177 -4.96 -1.82 -14.81
N MET A 178 -5.16 -1.97 -13.49
CA MET A 178 -6.43 -2.41 -12.92
C MET A 178 -7.50 -1.39 -13.34
N THR A 179 -8.36 -1.73 -14.32
CA THR A 179 -9.42 -0.82 -14.78
C THR A 179 -10.62 -0.79 -13.83
N GLY A 180 -10.49 -1.36 -12.63
CA GLY A 180 -11.59 -1.49 -11.67
C GLY A 180 -12.50 -2.69 -11.99
N GLY A 181 -11.91 -3.83 -12.38
CA GLY A 181 -12.66 -5.09 -12.57
C GLY A 181 -13.24 -5.31 -13.97
N ILE A 182 -12.92 -4.46 -14.95
CA ILE A 182 -13.38 -4.61 -16.34
C ILE A 182 -12.52 -5.61 -17.13
N ASP A 183 -11.33 -5.92 -16.60
CA ASP A 183 -10.37 -6.92 -17.08
C ASP A 183 -10.89 -8.37 -16.91
N GLU A 184 -12.01 -8.56 -16.22
CA GLU A 184 -12.60 -9.89 -15.93
C GLU A 184 -13.58 -10.37 -17.00
N VAL A 185 -13.84 -9.58 -18.04
CA VAL A 185 -14.64 -10.06 -19.19
C VAL A 185 -13.73 -10.85 -20.13
N PRO A 186 -13.96 -12.15 -20.37
CA PRO A 186 -13.19 -12.90 -21.33
C PRO A 186 -13.35 -12.26 -22.71
N VAL A 187 -12.22 -11.95 -23.36
CA VAL A 187 -12.23 -11.65 -24.79
C VAL A 187 -12.75 -12.90 -25.50
N GLY A 188 -13.99 -12.83 -26.00
CA GLY A 188 -14.62 -13.89 -26.79
C GLY A 188 -15.60 -14.78 -26.01
N LYS A 189 -16.72 -14.21 -25.56
CA LYS A 189 -18.05 -14.85 -25.59
C LYS A 189 -19.11 -13.82 -25.91
#